data_AF-A0A0D8YCS2-F1
#
_entry.id   AF-A0A0D8YCS2-F1
#
_cell.length_a   1.000
_cell.length_b   1.000
_cell.length_c   1.000
_cell.angle_alpha   90.00
_cell.angle_beta   90.00
_cell.angle_gamma   90.00
#
_symmetry.space_group_name_H-M   'P 1'
#
loop_
_entity.id
_entity.type
_entity.pdbx_description
1 polymer ?
#
loop_
_entity_poly.entity_id
_entity_poly.type
_entity_poly.pdbx_seq_one_letter_code
_entity_poly.pdbx_strand_id
1 'polypeptide(L)'
;FESAFEFGTPKNFPICSGCSIITVTKWLSLPHKLNEDNCAACSNGTVPSASRFSCQCPEDSVIIKVTPNGLQCQQCAQGLYPSSDRLECLPCKSSNCCPKGSVYNNRNVDGSLLNSMINDANSTIPQDNLCVKCLDGTVPNADSTSCVPCGTLDCYCELTPSQCTSSDTPKSFNTEIHLISGKAVKSVLLERLLNKTASRCGAGNQESCQQLANFCVLQNFDTSSGTACDVIEKLRDRRIENSIPLVFFPGDADTELYRETAITQRFMFDTDDDKGQLEIILMRYALNGTFQGIVKAESVLQPCAPKEVRRAFKFGRRYGLTCDIALEWLTSKSDIEFFEAFIKFFDKDGNPQLYPIAIVNSLIRSTSGLYLNQQDRRSWVLTRRFFYSDGISYVSNPIGNVRYASDIHLHVEMKETRNGFIFPPYLSIFYMESDYNLSDIITMRFSVTYDIDPSRHNQAS
;
A
#
# COMPACT_ATOMS: atom_id res chain seq x y z
N PHE A 1 -13.10 -31.68 -5.72
CA PHE A 1 -12.48 -31.02 -4.56
C PHE A 1 -13.25 -29.74 -4.29
N GLU A 2 -14.29 -29.92 -3.48
CA GLU A 2 -15.00 -28.92 -2.67
C GLU A 2 -14.00 -27.98 -1.95
N SER A 3 -14.29 -26.77 -1.50
CA SER A 3 -15.46 -25.89 -1.47
C SER A 3 -14.95 -24.56 -0.93
N ALA A 4 -15.63 -23.47 -1.27
CA ALA A 4 -15.37 -22.12 -0.80
C ALA A 4 -15.46 -22.00 0.74
N PHE A 5 -14.49 -21.31 1.34
CA PHE A 5 -14.63 -20.72 2.67
C PHE A 5 -15.23 -19.31 2.50
N GLU A 6 -16.55 -19.22 2.62
CA GLU A 6 -17.22 -17.95 2.91
C GLU A 6 -17.08 -17.66 4.41
N PHE A 7 -16.42 -16.56 4.75
CA PHE A 7 -16.50 -15.99 6.10
C PHE A 7 -17.88 -15.35 6.27
N GLY A 8 -18.80 -16.13 6.87
CA GLY A 8 -20.07 -15.61 7.34
C GLY A 8 -19.87 -14.62 8.49
N THR A 9 -20.58 -13.50 8.40
CA THR A 9 -20.75 -12.49 9.45
C THR A 9 -21.19 -13.12 10.78
N PRO A 10 -20.80 -12.54 11.94
CA PRO A 10 -21.18 -13.07 13.23
C PRO A 10 -22.69 -12.88 13.42
N LYS A 11 -23.46 -13.98 13.30
CA LYS A 11 -24.85 -14.00 13.73
C LYS A 11 -24.89 -13.75 15.23
N ASN A 12 -25.60 -12.70 15.65
CA ASN A 12 -25.96 -12.42 17.03
C ASN A 12 -26.53 -13.69 17.69
N PHE A 13 -25.76 -14.27 18.60
CA PHE A 13 -26.26 -15.29 19.51
C PHE A 13 -27.25 -14.62 20.49
N PRO A 14 -28.35 -15.31 20.86
CA PRO A 14 -29.33 -14.74 21.76
C PRO A 14 -28.67 -14.41 23.10
N ILE A 15 -28.78 -13.14 23.47
CA ILE A 15 -28.21 -12.57 24.68
C ILE A 15 -28.96 -13.19 25.86
N CYS A 16 -28.27 -14.05 26.63
CA CYS A 16 -28.73 -14.42 27.97
C CYS A 16 -28.58 -13.17 28.86
N SER A 17 -29.70 -12.51 29.14
CA SER A 17 -29.80 -11.42 30.09
C SER A 17 -29.63 -11.98 31.51
N GLY A 18 -28.37 -12.13 31.95
CA GLY A 18 -28.04 -12.51 33.34
C GLY A 18 -26.76 -13.33 33.57
N CYS A 19 -26.00 -13.74 32.53
CA CYS A 19 -24.92 -14.73 32.68
C CYS A 19 -23.51 -14.16 32.97
N SER A 20 -22.74 -14.88 33.79
CA SER A 20 -21.34 -14.56 34.13
C SER A 20 -20.28 -15.39 33.37
N ILE A 21 -20.23 -16.73 33.35
CA ILE A 21 -19.23 -17.52 32.58
C ILE A 21 -19.80 -18.82 32.03
N ILE A 22 -19.39 -19.23 30.82
CA ILE A 22 -19.75 -20.53 30.22
C ILE A 22 -18.82 -21.65 30.73
N THR A 23 -19.37 -22.67 31.40
CA THR A 23 -18.64 -23.88 31.78
C THR A 23 -18.85 -24.98 30.75
N VAL A 24 -17.75 -25.59 30.27
CA VAL A 24 -17.77 -26.66 29.28
C VAL A 24 -17.54 -27.98 29.99
N THR A 25 -18.62 -28.70 30.34
CA THR A 25 -18.53 -30.10 30.75
C THR A 25 -19.12 -31.00 29.66
N LYS A 26 -18.25 -31.85 29.09
CA LYS A 26 -18.49 -32.88 28.06
C LYS A 26 -18.86 -32.41 26.65
N TRP A 27 -17.85 -32.39 25.76
CA TRP A 27 -18.04 -32.48 24.30
C TRP A 27 -17.87 -33.92 23.84
N LEU A 28 -18.93 -34.73 23.94
CA LEU A 28 -19.09 -35.94 23.12
C LEU A 28 -20.59 -36.18 22.94
N SER A 29 -21.21 -35.46 21.99
CA SER A 29 -22.37 -35.83 21.13
C SER A 29 -23.40 -34.70 20.89
N LEU A 30 -23.33 -34.09 19.69
CA LEU A 30 -24.42 -33.48 18.87
C LEU A 30 -25.26 -32.29 19.42
N PRO A 31 -25.92 -31.50 18.54
CA PRO A 31 -26.14 -30.06 18.75
C PRO A 31 -27.46 -29.78 19.44
N HIS A 32 -27.42 -29.36 20.71
CA HIS A 32 -28.59 -28.77 21.35
C HIS A 32 -28.21 -27.57 22.22
N LYS A 33 -29.09 -26.56 22.14
CA LYS A 33 -29.21 -25.34 22.95
C LYS A 33 -28.39 -25.38 24.25
N LEU A 34 -27.53 -24.37 24.44
CA LEU A 34 -26.99 -23.99 25.75
C LEU A 34 -28.19 -23.65 26.66
N ASN A 35 -28.53 -24.54 27.59
CA ASN A 35 -29.45 -24.24 28.70
C ASN A 35 -28.71 -23.42 29.77
N GLU A 36 -29.47 -22.63 30.56
CA GLU A 36 -28.99 -21.79 31.67
C GLU A 36 -28.16 -22.54 32.73
N ASP A 37 -28.24 -23.88 32.78
CA ASP A 37 -27.56 -24.73 33.75
C ASP A 37 -26.03 -24.86 33.57
N ASN A 38 -25.45 -24.35 32.46
CA ASN A 38 -24.01 -24.41 32.20
C ASN A 38 -23.26 -23.11 32.52
N CYS A 39 -23.89 -22.15 33.19
CA CYS A 39 -23.29 -20.86 33.51
C CYS A 39 -22.87 -20.79 34.99
N ALA A 40 -21.60 -20.49 35.25
CA ALA A 40 -21.08 -20.26 36.60
C ALA A 40 -20.91 -18.75 36.87
N ALA A 41 -21.28 -18.31 38.07
CA ALA A 41 -21.03 -16.95 38.53
C ALA A 41 -19.54 -16.72 38.82
N CYS A 42 -19.01 -15.54 38.50
CA CYS A 42 -17.70 -15.13 39.01
C CYS A 42 -17.79 -14.82 40.50
N SER A 43 -16.92 -15.44 41.30
CA SER A 43 -16.81 -15.25 42.74
C SER A 43 -15.54 -14.46 43.10
N ASN A 44 -15.38 -14.08 44.37
CA ASN A 44 -14.16 -13.46 44.91
C ASN A 44 -13.78 -12.12 44.28
N GLY A 45 -14.78 -11.29 43.96
CA GLY A 45 -14.56 -9.95 43.42
C GLY A 45 -14.09 -9.94 41.96
N THR A 46 -14.23 -11.05 41.23
CA THR A 46 -13.90 -11.14 39.81
C THR A 46 -15.12 -10.84 38.93
N VAL A 47 -14.86 -10.48 37.67
CA VAL A 47 -15.85 -10.28 36.61
C VAL A 47 -15.55 -11.17 35.41
N PRO A 48 -16.53 -11.47 34.54
CA PRO A 48 -16.30 -12.21 33.32
C PRO A 48 -15.26 -11.53 32.43
N SER A 49 -14.35 -12.30 31.85
CA SER A 49 -13.48 -11.82 30.79
C SER A 49 -14.28 -11.46 29.54
N ALA A 50 -13.69 -10.68 28.64
CA ALA A 50 -14.35 -10.28 27.39
C ALA A 50 -14.83 -11.48 26.55
N SER A 51 -14.11 -12.61 26.64
CA SER A 51 -14.48 -13.87 25.98
C SER A 51 -15.51 -14.70 26.74
N ARG A 52 -15.83 -14.34 28.00
CA ARG A 52 -16.75 -15.03 28.91
C ARG A 52 -16.41 -16.50 29.21
N PHE A 53 -15.18 -16.91 28.92
CA PHE A 53 -14.65 -18.25 29.23
C PHE A 53 -13.83 -18.29 30.52
N SER A 54 -13.56 -17.15 31.15
CA SER A 54 -12.75 -17.05 32.38
C SER A 54 -13.17 -15.85 33.24
N CYS A 55 -12.85 -15.89 34.54
CA CYS A 55 -13.00 -14.74 35.44
C CYS A 55 -11.70 -13.94 35.47
N GLN A 56 -11.80 -12.61 35.53
CA GLN A 56 -10.69 -11.67 35.66
C GLN A 56 -11.00 -10.62 36.74
N CYS A 57 -9.99 -9.95 37.28
CA CYS A 57 -10.26 -8.82 38.17
C CYS A 57 -10.90 -7.65 37.41
N PRO A 58 -11.80 -6.86 38.03
CA PRO A 58 -12.26 -5.58 37.52
C PRO A 58 -11.11 -4.63 37.18
N GLU A 59 -11.36 -3.63 36.34
CA GLU A 59 -10.32 -2.68 35.88
C GLU A 59 -9.73 -1.82 36.99
N ASP A 60 -10.42 -1.65 38.11
CA ASP A 60 -10.01 -0.86 39.28
C ASP A 60 -9.50 -1.71 40.45
N SER A 61 -9.22 -2.99 40.20
CA SER A 61 -8.88 -3.98 41.21
C SER A 61 -7.56 -4.70 40.93
N VAL A 62 -6.88 -5.10 42.01
CA VAL A 62 -5.61 -5.84 41.98
C VAL A 62 -5.81 -7.29 42.39
N ILE A 63 -4.93 -8.17 41.91
CA ILE A 63 -4.87 -9.58 42.26
C ILE A 63 -4.14 -9.72 43.60
N ILE A 64 -4.86 -10.13 44.64
CA ILE A 64 -4.28 -10.38 45.96
C ILE A 64 -3.91 -11.84 46.18
N LYS A 65 -4.51 -12.75 45.39
CA LYS A 65 -4.22 -14.19 45.47
C LYS A 65 -4.57 -14.91 44.19
N VAL A 66 -3.69 -15.81 43.78
CA VAL A 66 -3.96 -16.80 42.72
C VAL A 66 -4.08 -18.18 43.39
N THR A 67 -5.18 -18.88 43.13
CA THR A 67 -5.42 -20.24 43.66
C THR A 67 -5.77 -21.19 42.53
N PRO A 68 -5.64 -22.52 42.73
CA PRO A 68 -6.13 -23.50 41.75
C PRO A 68 -7.62 -23.34 41.38
N ASN A 69 -8.41 -22.70 42.26
CA ASN A 69 -9.84 -22.49 42.10
C ASN A 69 -10.20 -21.08 41.55
N GLY A 70 -9.20 -20.26 41.20
CA GLY A 70 -9.42 -18.94 40.60
C GLY A 70 -8.67 -17.78 41.28
N LEU A 71 -8.98 -16.56 40.83
CA LEU A 71 -8.39 -15.30 41.30
C LEU A 71 -9.18 -14.72 42.47
N GLN A 72 -8.48 -14.03 43.37
CA GLN A 72 -9.07 -13.18 44.40
C GLN A 72 -8.61 -11.74 44.18
N CYS A 73 -9.57 -10.82 44.08
CA CYS A 73 -9.32 -9.43 43.71
C CYS A 73 -9.67 -8.48 44.87
N GLN A 74 -8.97 -7.35 44.93
CA GLN A 74 -9.27 -6.25 45.85
C GLN A 74 -9.31 -4.94 45.08
N GLN A 75 -10.37 -4.15 45.29
CA GLN A 75 -10.51 -2.82 44.69
C GLN A 75 -9.51 -1.83 45.31
N CYS A 76 -8.92 -0.97 44.48
CA CYS A 76 -8.03 0.07 44.97
C CYS A 76 -8.81 1.14 45.77
N ALA A 77 -8.20 1.63 46.84
CA ALA A 77 -8.78 2.71 47.65
C ALA A 77 -8.87 4.02 46.84
N GLN A 78 -9.74 4.94 47.25
CA GLN A 78 -9.94 6.21 46.57
C GLN A 78 -8.63 7.00 46.42
N GLY A 79 -8.30 7.39 45.18
CA GLY A 79 -7.03 8.07 44.86
C GLY A 79 -5.86 7.12 44.52
N LEU A 80 -6.09 5.79 44.56
CA LEU A 80 -5.17 4.78 44.06
C LEU A 80 -5.74 4.11 42.81
N TYR A 81 -4.87 3.74 41.88
CA TYR A 81 -5.20 3.04 40.65
C TYR A 81 -4.38 1.75 40.55
N PRO A 82 -4.92 0.64 40.03
CA PRO A 82 -4.14 -0.58 39.87
C PRO A 82 -2.97 -0.34 38.92
N SER A 83 -1.82 -0.94 39.25
CA SER A 83 -0.69 -1.08 38.35
C SER A 83 -1.11 -1.85 37.10
N SER A 84 -0.39 -1.66 36.00
CA SER A 84 -0.71 -2.31 34.73
C SER A 84 -0.62 -3.85 34.79
N ASP A 85 0.26 -4.39 35.63
CA ASP A 85 0.34 -5.84 35.95
C ASP A 85 -0.79 -6.31 36.88
N ARG A 86 -1.61 -5.37 37.38
CA ARG A 86 -2.73 -5.54 38.32
C ARG A 86 -2.33 -6.20 39.64
N LEU A 87 -1.09 -6.06 40.07
CA LEU A 87 -0.63 -6.65 41.33
C LEU A 87 -0.72 -5.68 42.51
N GLU A 88 -0.72 -4.36 42.27
CA GLU A 88 -0.58 -3.35 43.32
C GLU A 88 -1.41 -2.08 43.04
N CYS A 89 -1.83 -1.38 44.10
CA CYS A 89 -2.56 -0.11 43.97
C CYS A 89 -1.59 1.07 44.14
N LEU A 90 -1.51 1.92 43.12
CA LEU A 90 -0.54 2.98 42.99
C LEU A 90 -1.18 4.36 43.18
N PRO A 91 -0.51 5.31 43.84
CA PRO A 91 -0.99 6.69 43.99
C PRO A 91 -0.79 7.47 42.68
N CYS A 92 -1.73 7.34 41.75
CA CYS A 92 -1.70 7.99 40.44
C CYS A 92 -2.78 9.07 40.33
N LYS A 93 -2.51 10.14 39.56
CA LYS A 93 -3.51 11.20 39.31
C LYS A 93 -4.59 10.79 38.29
N SER A 94 -4.35 9.75 37.50
CA SER A 94 -5.28 9.22 36.49
C SER A 94 -4.99 7.74 36.18
N SER A 95 -5.88 7.11 35.39
CA SER A 95 -5.84 5.68 35.03
C SER A 95 -4.65 5.25 34.16
N ASN A 96 -3.78 6.19 33.76
CA ASN A 96 -2.48 5.92 33.14
C ASN A 96 -1.43 6.65 33.99
N CYS A 97 -0.80 5.91 34.92
CA CYS A 97 0.16 6.46 35.88
C CYS A 97 1.35 7.22 35.25
N CYS A 98 1.63 6.99 33.96
CA CYS A 98 2.65 7.69 33.20
C CYS A 98 2.13 8.28 31.88
N PRO A 99 2.77 9.36 31.38
CA PRO A 99 2.54 9.85 30.03
C PRO A 99 2.92 8.80 28.97
N LYS A 100 2.33 8.92 27.77
CA LYS A 100 2.64 8.03 26.63
C LYS A 100 4.15 7.99 26.34
N GLY A 101 4.68 6.79 26.12
CA GLY A 101 6.10 6.58 25.84
C GLY A 101 6.99 6.43 27.07
N SER A 102 6.42 6.41 28.27
CA SER A 102 7.12 6.17 29.53
C SER A 102 6.59 4.91 30.23
N VAL A 103 7.46 4.27 31.00
CA VAL A 103 7.11 3.13 31.86
C VAL A 103 7.14 3.55 33.33
N TYR A 104 6.29 2.92 34.13
CA TYR A 104 6.25 3.18 35.56
C TYR A 104 7.28 2.30 36.27
N ASN A 105 8.25 2.92 36.96
CA ASN A 105 9.32 2.22 37.66
C ASN A 105 9.04 2.19 39.18
N ASN A 106 8.32 1.16 39.62
CA ASN A 106 7.96 0.96 41.03
C ASN A 106 8.65 -0.22 41.70
N ARG A 107 9.50 -0.97 40.98
CA ARG A 107 10.15 -2.17 41.51
C ARG A 107 11.66 -2.05 41.49
N ASN A 108 12.27 -2.52 42.57
CA ASN A 108 13.69 -2.86 42.61
C ASN A 108 13.96 -4.08 41.70
N VAL A 109 15.23 -4.33 41.41
CA VAL A 109 15.67 -5.46 40.57
C VAL A 109 15.25 -6.83 41.14
N ASP A 110 15.00 -6.90 42.45
CA ASP A 110 14.51 -8.09 43.15
C ASP A 110 12.98 -8.24 43.14
N GLY A 111 12.26 -7.35 42.45
CA GLY A 111 10.79 -7.34 42.37
C GLY A 111 10.08 -6.67 43.55
N SER A 112 10.81 -6.26 44.59
CA SER A 112 10.24 -5.52 45.72
C SER A 112 9.85 -4.10 45.33
N LEU A 113 8.85 -3.53 46.01
CA LEU A 113 8.44 -2.15 45.82
C LEU A 113 9.59 -1.18 46.18
N LEU A 114 9.75 -0.13 45.37
CA LEU A 114 10.72 0.93 45.63
C LEU A 114 10.36 1.63 46.96
N ASN A 115 11.31 1.65 47.91
CA ASN A 115 11.10 2.07 49.31
C ASN A 115 10.50 3.49 49.50
N SER A 116 10.53 4.34 48.47
CA SER A 116 9.91 5.67 48.47
C SER A 116 8.38 5.66 48.49
N MET A 117 7.73 4.49 48.35
CA MET A 117 6.27 4.35 48.37
C MET A 117 5.70 3.78 49.68
N ILE A 118 6.55 3.24 50.55
CA ILE A 118 6.10 2.49 51.75
C ILE A 118 5.68 3.45 52.87
N ASN A 119 6.19 4.68 52.87
CA ASN A 119 5.93 5.66 53.91
C ASN A 119 5.64 7.02 53.27
N ASP A 120 4.35 7.31 53.03
CA ASP A 120 3.73 8.62 53.25
C ASP A 120 2.52 8.82 52.34
N ALA A 121 1.32 8.80 52.94
CA ALA A 121 0.11 9.36 52.34
C ALA A 121 0.17 10.90 52.17
N ASN A 122 1.30 11.53 52.51
CA ASN A 122 1.55 12.97 52.46
C ASN A 122 2.87 13.34 51.77
N SER A 123 3.54 12.42 51.07
CA SER A 123 4.81 12.71 50.43
C SER A 123 4.60 13.44 49.10
N THR A 124 5.05 14.69 49.09
CA THR A 124 5.31 15.52 47.91
C THR A 124 6.54 15.01 47.13
N ILE A 125 6.64 13.72 46.84
CA ILE A 125 7.53 13.27 45.76
C ILE A 125 6.79 13.61 44.45
N PRO A 126 7.38 14.43 43.56
CA PRO A 126 6.78 14.67 42.25
C PRO A 126 6.62 13.33 41.54
N GLN A 127 5.39 12.96 41.20
CA GLN A 127 5.05 11.75 40.42
C GLN A 127 5.89 11.63 39.13
N ASP A 128 6.44 12.75 38.64
CA ASP A 128 7.32 12.83 37.48
C ASP A 128 8.63 12.02 37.62
N ASN A 129 9.09 11.72 38.84
CA ASN A 129 10.31 10.92 39.07
C ASN A 129 10.11 9.39 39.01
N LEU A 130 8.86 8.93 38.89
CA LEU A 130 8.52 7.49 38.85
C LEU A 130 8.27 6.98 37.42
N CYS A 131 8.17 7.90 36.45
CA CYS A 131 8.01 7.57 35.05
C CYS A 131 9.35 7.69 34.34
N VAL A 132 9.86 6.55 33.85
CA VAL A 132 11.07 6.53 33.04
C VAL A 132 10.65 6.59 31.59
N LYS A 133 11.05 7.66 30.89
CA LYS A 133 10.84 7.77 29.44
C LYS A 133 11.67 6.68 28.75
N CYS A 134 11.04 5.93 27.85
CA CYS A 134 11.77 4.95 27.05
C CYS A 134 12.84 5.63 26.19
N LEU A 135 13.99 4.96 26.05
CA LEU A 135 15.04 5.44 25.16
C LEU A 135 14.53 5.45 23.72
N ASP A 136 15.09 6.34 22.93
CA ASP A 136 14.87 6.44 21.49
C ASP A 136 15.01 5.05 20.81
N GLY A 137 14.00 4.65 20.03
CA GLY A 137 13.92 3.34 19.40
C GLY A 137 13.26 2.23 20.24
N THR A 138 12.78 2.56 21.45
CA THR A 138 12.04 1.64 22.33
C THR A 138 10.68 2.23 22.74
N VAL A 139 9.69 1.36 22.94
CA VAL A 139 8.33 1.72 23.40
C VAL A 139 7.95 0.92 24.65
N PRO A 140 7.04 1.42 25.49
CA PRO A 140 6.46 0.62 26.56
C PRO A 140 5.86 -0.68 26.02
N ASN A 141 6.10 -1.80 26.71
CA ASN A 141 5.35 -3.05 26.49
C ASN A 141 3.85 -2.86 26.80
N ALA A 142 3.02 -3.86 26.48
CA ALA A 142 1.56 -3.78 26.68
C ALA A 142 1.19 -3.39 28.13
N ASP A 143 1.96 -3.88 29.09
CA ASP A 143 1.75 -3.63 30.52
C ASP A 143 2.50 -2.38 31.00
N SER A 144 3.13 -1.57 30.14
CA SER A 144 3.83 -0.33 30.52
C SER A 144 4.83 -0.45 31.69
N THR A 145 5.43 -1.64 31.86
CA THR A 145 6.39 -1.97 32.91
C THR A 145 7.83 -2.02 32.41
N SER A 146 8.03 -2.18 31.10
CA SER A 146 9.37 -2.23 30.50
C SER A 146 9.39 -1.62 29.10
N CYS A 147 10.52 -1.03 28.74
CA CYS A 147 10.74 -0.52 27.39
C CYS A 147 11.26 -1.65 26.50
N VAL A 148 10.54 -1.95 25.44
CA VAL A 148 10.90 -2.98 24.44
C VAL A 148 11.30 -2.32 23.12
N PRO A 149 12.20 -2.93 22.34
CA PRO A 149 12.54 -2.41 21.01
C PRO A 149 11.30 -2.28 20.13
N CYS A 150 11.29 -1.23 19.30
CA CYS A 150 10.25 -1.08 18.30
C CYS A 150 10.19 -2.30 17.36
N GLY A 151 9.03 -2.98 17.36
CA GLY A 151 8.80 -4.14 16.50
C GLY A 151 8.54 -3.79 15.02
N THR A 152 8.40 -2.50 14.70
CA THR A 152 8.15 -2.01 13.34
C THR A 152 9.00 -0.78 13.05
N LEU A 153 9.33 -0.57 11.77
CA LEU A 153 10.00 0.64 11.31
C LEU A 153 9.18 1.90 11.60
N ASP A 154 7.85 1.77 11.58
CA ASP A 154 6.90 2.83 11.90
C ASP A 154 7.08 3.36 13.33
N CYS A 155 7.10 2.44 14.30
CA CYS A 155 7.38 2.74 15.69
C CYS A 155 8.75 3.40 15.84
N TYR A 156 9.77 2.86 15.16
CA TYR A 156 11.13 3.35 15.26
C TYR A 156 11.25 4.78 14.73
N CYS A 157 10.73 5.04 13.52
CA CYS A 157 10.85 6.34 12.86
C CYS A 157 10.00 7.44 13.49
N GLU A 158 8.90 7.11 14.20
CA GLU A 158 8.17 8.10 14.99
C GLU A 158 8.99 8.60 16.19
N LEU A 159 9.80 7.72 16.80
CA LEU A 159 10.62 8.05 17.96
C LEU A 159 11.97 8.65 17.57
N THR A 160 12.57 8.22 16.47
CA THR A 160 13.83 8.74 15.94
C THR A 160 13.68 9.29 14.52
N PRO A 161 12.95 10.40 14.33
CA PRO A 161 12.77 10.98 13.00
C PRO A 161 14.10 11.27 12.32
N SER A 162 15.09 11.80 13.06
CA SER A 162 16.41 12.16 12.53
C SER A 162 17.20 10.99 11.92
N GLN A 163 16.94 9.75 12.36
CA GLN A 163 17.58 8.56 11.81
C GLN A 163 16.81 7.95 10.62
N CYS A 164 15.55 8.34 10.44
CA CYS A 164 14.70 7.92 9.33
C CYS A 164 14.48 9.01 8.28
N THR A 165 14.82 10.25 8.59
CA THR A 165 14.87 11.34 7.62
C THR A 165 16.26 11.38 7.05
N SER A 166 16.41 11.04 5.77
CA SER A 166 17.58 11.50 5.04
C SER A 166 17.62 13.02 5.13
N SER A 167 18.80 13.62 5.32
CA SER A 167 19.03 15.09 5.32
C SER A 167 18.49 15.84 4.10
N ASP A 168 17.98 15.11 3.12
CA ASP A 168 17.64 15.54 1.78
C ASP A 168 16.17 15.34 1.44
N THR A 169 15.35 14.96 2.43
CA THR A 169 13.91 15.17 2.33
C THR A 169 13.68 16.68 2.12
N PRO A 170 12.95 17.09 1.06
CA PRO A 170 12.68 18.48 0.80
C PRO A 170 12.15 19.20 2.04
N LYS A 171 12.61 20.43 2.27
CA LYS A 171 12.10 21.28 3.38
C LYS A 171 10.60 21.57 3.25
N SER A 172 10.08 21.49 2.03
CA SER A 172 8.68 21.64 1.69
C SER A 172 8.31 20.62 0.62
N PHE A 173 7.18 19.95 0.79
CA PHE A 173 6.64 19.01 -0.18
C PHE A 173 5.61 19.71 -1.05
N ASN A 174 5.66 19.44 -2.36
CA ASN A 174 4.63 19.85 -3.30
C ASN A 174 3.59 18.74 -3.41
N THR A 175 2.36 19.03 -2.99
CA THR A 175 1.22 18.10 -2.95
C THR A 175 0.20 18.40 -4.05
N GLU A 176 0.56 19.26 -4.99
CA GLU A 176 -0.29 19.63 -6.12
C GLU A 176 -0.27 18.57 -7.20
N ILE A 177 -1.40 18.44 -7.87
CA ILE A 177 -1.60 17.65 -9.08
C ILE A 177 -2.21 18.58 -10.12
N HIS A 178 -1.68 18.53 -11.34
CA HIS A 178 -2.20 19.29 -12.46
C HIS A 178 -3.35 18.54 -13.13
N LEU A 179 -4.48 19.21 -13.32
CA LEU A 179 -5.57 18.75 -14.17
C LEU A 179 -5.17 18.81 -15.65
N ILE A 180 -5.93 18.17 -16.53
CA ILE A 180 -5.76 18.27 -18.00
C ILE A 180 -5.90 19.73 -18.49
N SER A 181 -6.70 20.54 -17.81
CA SER A 181 -6.78 21.99 -18.06
C SER A 181 -5.47 22.74 -17.76
N GLY A 182 -4.51 22.08 -17.12
CA GLY A 182 -3.26 22.66 -16.65
C GLY A 182 -3.37 23.34 -15.29
N LYS A 183 -4.56 23.41 -14.68
CA LYS A 183 -4.79 23.96 -13.34
C LYS A 183 -4.19 23.05 -12.27
N ALA A 184 -3.35 23.61 -11.40
CA ALA A 184 -2.85 22.93 -10.20
C ALA A 184 -3.94 22.86 -9.11
N VAL A 185 -4.07 21.69 -8.49
CA VAL A 185 -5.01 21.41 -7.40
C VAL A 185 -4.27 20.66 -6.29
N LYS A 186 -4.45 21.09 -5.04
CA LYS A 186 -3.87 20.41 -3.88
C LYS A 186 -4.57 19.07 -3.64
N SER A 187 -3.77 18.01 -3.45
CA SER A 187 -4.28 16.69 -3.12
C SER A 187 -4.20 16.43 -1.62
N VAL A 188 -5.36 16.24 -0.97
CA VAL A 188 -5.43 15.86 0.46
C VAL A 188 -4.75 14.52 0.73
N LEU A 189 -4.79 13.60 -0.25
CA LEU A 189 -4.07 12.33 -0.18
C LEU A 189 -2.56 12.55 -0.03
N LEU A 190 -1.97 13.38 -0.90
CA LEU A 190 -0.54 13.67 -0.88
C LEU A 190 -0.16 14.52 0.34
N GLU A 191 -0.98 15.49 0.74
CA GLU A 191 -0.77 16.27 1.96
C GLU A 191 -0.65 15.39 3.20
N ARG A 192 -1.47 14.34 3.28
CA ARG A 192 -1.45 13.40 4.42
C ARG A 192 -0.27 12.43 4.36
N LEU A 193 0.10 11.95 3.17
CA LEU A 193 0.94 10.76 3.04
C LEU A 193 2.35 11.01 2.50
N LEU A 194 2.57 12.06 1.69
CA LEU A 194 3.81 12.22 0.91
C LEU A 194 5.07 12.30 1.80
N ASN A 195 5.06 13.16 2.81
CA ASN A 195 6.21 13.33 3.71
C ASN A 195 6.56 12.03 4.46
N LYS A 196 5.56 11.41 5.08
CA LYS A 196 5.73 10.15 5.81
C LYS A 196 6.24 9.02 4.91
N THR A 197 5.73 8.94 3.69
CA THR A 197 6.14 7.95 2.68
C THR A 197 7.58 8.20 2.22
N ALA A 198 7.93 9.45 1.93
CA ALA A 198 9.27 9.86 1.55
C ALA A 198 10.31 9.50 2.63
N SER A 199 10.04 9.81 3.90
CA SER A 199 10.92 9.45 5.01
C SER A 199 11.10 7.93 5.11
N ARG A 200 10.02 7.14 5.03
CA ARG A 200 10.13 5.67 5.11
C ARG A 200 10.89 5.07 3.94
N CYS A 201 10.67 5.56 2.73
CA CYS A 201 11.47 5.15 1.58
C CYS A 201 12.95 5.54 1.76
N GLY A 202 13.22 6.75 2.24
CA GLY A 202 14.56 7.21 2.61
C GLY A 202 15.25 6.37 3.68
N ALA A 203 14.47 5.74 4.57
CA ALA A 203 14.93 4.75 5.55
C ALA A 203 15.09 3.33 4.98
N GLY A 204 14.71 3.09 3.72
CA GLY A 204 14.88 1.80 3.02
C GLY A 204 13.65 0.91 3.01
N ASN A 205 12.48 1.41 3.42
CA ASN A 205 11.23 0.65 3.31
C ASN A 205 10.81 0.54 1.83
N GLN A 206 10.91 -0.66 1.27
CA GLN A 206 10.62 -0.91 -0.15
C GLN A 206 9.18 -0.61 -0.53
N GLU A 207 8.19 -1.00 0.28
CA GLU A 207 6.78 -0.69 0.02
C GLU A 207 6.53 0.82 -0.03
N SER A 208 7.14 1.58 0.87
CA SER A 208 7.06 3.05 0.87
C SER A 208 7.73 3.65 -0.37
N CYS A 209 8.81 3.05 -0.87
CA CYS A 209 9.39 3.47 -2.15
C CYS A 209 8.47 3.17 -3.34
N GLN A 210 7.75 2.04 -3.33
CA GLN A 210 6.72 1.75 -4.31
C GLN A 210 5.54 2.72 -4.22
N GLN A 211 5.12 3.08 -3.00
CA GLN A 211 4.09 4.09 -2.76
C GLN A 211 4.53 5.48 -3.27
N LEU A 212 5.80 5.84 -3.06
CA LEU A 212 6.34 7.10 -3.57
C LEU A 212 6.36 7.13 -5.11
N ALA A 213 6.68 6.01 -5.75
CA ALA A 213 6.54 5.88 -7.21
C ALA A 213 5.08 6.04 -7.65
N ASN A 214 4.11 5.46 -6.94
CA ASN A 214 2.68 5.67 -7.23
C ASN A 214 2.29 7.15 -7.12
N PHE A 215 2.77 7.87 -6.10
CA PHE A 215 2.54 9.31 -5.97
C PHE A 215 3.16 10.10 -7.11
N CYS A 216 4.33 9.71 -7.62
CA CYS A 216 4.93 10.30 -8.81
C CYS A 216 4.02 10.14 -10.04
N VAL A 217 3.40 8.97 -10.23
CA VAL A 217 2.39 8.77 -11.30
C VAL A 217 1.17 9.67 -11.09
N LEU A 218 0.66 9.78 -9.85
CA LEU A 218 -0.49 10.64 -9.54
C LEU A 218 -0.22 12.12 -9.81
N GLN A 219 1.01 12.58 -9.61
CA GLN A 219 1.49 13.93 -9.94
C GLN A 219 1.88 14.09 -11.41
N ASN A 220 1.43 13.19 -12.30
CA ASN A 220 1.70 13.24 -13.74
C ASN A 220 3.19 13.26 -14.08
N PHE A 221 4.02 12.61 -13.26
CA PHE A 221 5.47 12.58 -13.41
C PHE A 221 6.15 13.95 -13.28
N ASP A 222 5.54 14.91 -12.59
CA ASP A 222 6.14 16.22 -12.33
C ASP A 222 7.44 16.07 -11.54
N THR A 223 8.57 16.48 -12.14
CA THR A 223 9.91 16.42 -11.55
C THR A 223 10.31 17.72 -10.84
N SER A 224 9.38 18.65 -10.66
CA SER A 224 9.61 19.89 -9.91
C SER A 224 10.00 19.62 -8.46
N SER A 225 10.76 20.55 -7.86
CA SER A 225 11.24 20.40 -6.48
C SER A 225 10.11 20.11 -5.48
N GLY A 226 10.30 19.08 -4.65
CA GLY A 226 9.37 18.71 -3.59
C GLY A 226 8.23 17.77 -4.00
N THR A 227 8.10 17.41 -5.28
CA THR A 227 7.16 16.37 -5.74
C THR A 227 7.69 14.98 -5.41
N ALA A 228 6.82 13.96 -5.53
CA ALA A 228 7.21 12.57 -5.33
C ALA A 228 8.30 12.09 -6.30
N CYS A 229 8.27 12.55 -7.57
CA CYS A 229 9.28 12.19 -8.56
C CYS A 229 10.64 12.80 -8.23
N ASP A 230 10.68 14.06 -7.84
CA ASP A 230 11.92 14.72 -7.40
C ASP A 230 12.54 13.96 -6.22
N VAL A 231 11.73 13.57 -5.23
CA VAL A 231 12.21 12.83 -4.06
C VAL A 231 12.74 11.45 -4.44
N ILE A 232 12.02 10.67 -5.24
CA ILE A 232 12.43 9.29 -5.55
C ILE A 232 13.69 9.24 -6.41
N GLU A 233 13.85 10.15 -7.37
CA GLU A 233 15.04 10.24 -8.20
C GLU A 233 16.27 10.66 -7.37
N LYS A 234 16.12 11.65 -6.46
CA LYS A 234 17.18 12.04 -5.52
C LYS A 234 17.62 10.92 -4.60
N LEU A 235 16.68 10.08 -4.14
CA LEU A 235 16.99 8.92 -3.33
C LEU A 235 17.74 7.85 -4.13
N ARG A 236 17.38 7.67 -5.41
CA ARG A 236 18.02 6.71 -6.32
C ARG A 236 19.47 7.07 -6.63
N ASP A 237 19.76 8.35 -6.89
CA ASP A 237 21.13 8.79 -7.22
C ASP A 237 22.15 8.54 -6.09
N ARG A 238 21.67 8.24 -4.88
CA ARG A 238 22.49 8.06 -3.66
C ARG A 238 22.59 6.61 -3.21
N ARG A 239 21.59 5.78 -3.52
CA ARG A 239 21.61 4.36 -3.18
C ARG A 239 22.06 3.56 -4.39
N ILE A 240 23.14 2.80 -4.22
CA ILE A 240 23.66 1.87 -5.24
C ILE A 240 22.72 0.64 -5.40
N GLU A 241 21.71 0.47 -4.54
CA GLU A 241 20.86 -0.71 -4.52
C GLU A 241 19.60 -0.61 -5.38
N ASN A 242 19.24 -1.73 -6.00
CA ASN A 242 18.01 -2.03 -6.75
C ASN A 242 16.69 -1.93 -5.92
N SER A 243 16.75 -1.36 -4.72
CA SER A 243 15.64 -1.31 -3.76
C SER A 243 14.68 -0.14 -4.02
N ILE A 244 15.08 0.86 -4.82
CA ILE A 244 14.24 1.99 -5.22
C ILE A 244 13.68 1.71 -6.62
N PRO A 245 12.35 1.78 -6.82
CA PRO A 245 11.76 1.51 -8.13
C PRO A 245 12.19 2.56 -9.15
N LEU A 246 12.53 2.06 -10.33
CA LEU A 246 12.81 2.90 -11.49
C LEU A 246 11.49 3.41 -12.06
N VAL A 247 11.27 4.73 -12.03
CA VAL A 247 10.02 5.34 -12.54
C VAL A 247 10.16 5.76 -14.00
N PHE A 248 11.34 6.26 -14.38
CA PHE A 248 11.69 6.71 -15.72
C PHE A 248 12.68 5.76 -16.38
N PHE A 249 12.65 5.64 -17.71
CA PHE A 249 13.75 5.01 -18.42
C PHE A 249 14.97 5.96 -18.41
N PRO A 250 16.20 5.43 -18.25
CA PRO A 250 17.39 6.27 -18.08
C PRO A 250 17.93 6.86 -19.39
N GLY A 251 17.61 6.26 -20.54
CA GLY A 251 18.02 6.73 -21.87
C GLY A 251 17.00 7.68 -22.53
N ASP A 252 17.41 8.30 -23.64
CA ASP A 252 16.47 9.01 -24.50
C ASP A 252 15.47 8.04 -25.17
N ALA A 253 14.34 8.59 -25.62
CA ALA A 253 13.25 7.78 -26.12
C ALA A 253 13.63 6.92 -27.33
N ASP A 254 14.42 7.46 -28.27
CA ASP A 254 14.81 6.68 -29.45
C ASP A 254 15.79 5.56 -29.06
N THR A 255 16.78 5.82 -28.21
CA THR A 255 17.73 4.77 -27.77
C THR A 255 17.01 3.59 -27.09
N GLU A 256 16.03 3.87 -26.22
CA GLU A 256 15.30 2.81 -25.52
C GLU A 256 14.31 2.08 -26.43
N LEU A 257 13.55 2.80 -27.26
CA LEU A 257 12.57 2.20 -28.16
C LEU A 257 13.21 1.45 -29.33
N TYR A 258 14.44 1.80 -29.72
CA TYR A 258 15.17 1.14 -30.84
C TYR A 258 16.28 0.21 -30.38
N ARG A 259 16.26 -0.22 -29.13
CA ARG A 259 17.29 -1.11 -28.60
C ARG A 259 17.26 -2.49 -29.28
N GLU A 260 18.18 -2.72 -30.21
CA GLU A 260 18.19 -3.94 -31.03
C GLU A 260 18.34 -5.25 -30.24
N THR A 261 19.03 -5.19 -29.10
CA THR A 261 19.36 -6.36 -28.29
C THR A 261 18.35 -6.64 -27.17
N ALA A 262 17.33 -5.78 -27.01
CA ALA A 262 16.36 -5.89 -25.92
C ALA A 262 15.48 -7.14 -26.03
N ILE A 263 14.98 -7.42 -27.24
CA ILE A 263 14.11 -8.57 -27.51
C ILE A 263 14.77 -9.41 -28.60
N THR A 264 15.18 -10.63 -28.22
CA THR A 264 15.96 -11.54 -29.07
C THR A 264 15.14 -12.67 -29.66
N GLN A 265 13.89 -12.84 -29.22
CA GLN A 265 12.97 -13.81 -29.79
C GLN A 265 12.59 -13.43 -31.23
N ARG A 266 12.49 -14.45 -32.08
CA ARG A 266 11.85 -14.35 -33.40
C ARG A 266 10.39 -14.80 -33.28
N PHE A 267 9.48 -13.86 -33.48
CA PHE A 267 8.04 -14.10 -33.54
C PHE A 267 7.62 -14.59 -34.94
N MET A 268 6.51 -15.32 -34.99
CA MET A 268 5.98 -15.95 -36.21
C MET A 268 4.48 -15.70 -36.32
N PHE A 269 3.98 -15.58 -37.55
CA PHE A 269 2.54 -15.46 -37.79
C PHE A 269 1.87 -16.83 -37.69
N ASP A 270 0.60 -16.85 -37.25
CA ASP A 270 -0.30 -18.01 -37.30
C ASP A 270 0.23 -19.30 -36.65
N THR A 271 1.10 -19.18 -35.66
CA THR A 271 1.44 -20.28 -34.75
C THR A 271 0.65 -20.13 -33.44
N ASP A 272 0.20 -21.25 -32.88
CA ASP A 272 -0.47 -21.26 -31.56
C ASP A 272 0.52 -21.47 -30.40
N ASP A 273 1.82 -21.46 -30.70
CA ASP A 273 2.91 -21.54 -29.72
C ASP A 273 3.30 -20.15 -29.16
N ASP A 274 4.32 -20.13 -28.31
CA ASP A 274 4.95 -18.95 -27.71
C ASP A 274 5.55 -17.97 -28.72
N LYS A 275 5.76 -18.38 -29.98
CA LYS A 275 6.26 -17.51 -31.06
C LYS A 275 5.14 -16.76 -31.77
N GLY A 276 3.91 -17.21 -31.64
CA GLY A 276 2.73 -16.60 -32.26
C GLY A 276 2.01 -15.56 -31.42
N GLN A 277 2.50 -15.29 -30.20
CA GLN A 277 1.85 -14.42 -29.23
C GLN A 277 2.81 -13.41 -28.61
N LEU A 278 2.33 -12.18 -28.42
CA LEU A 278 2.96 -11.19 -27.57
C LEU A 278 2.48 -11.41 -26.13
N GLU A 279 3.24 -12.17 -25.33
CA GLU A 279 2.89 -12.42 -23.94
C GLU A 279 3.22 -11.19 -23.09
N ILE A 280 2.24 -10.28 -22.95
CA ILE A 280 2.37 -9.08 -22.12
C ILE A 280 1.74 -9.33 -20.74
N ILE A 281 2.54 -9.12 -19.71
CA ILE A 281 2.15 -9.21 -18.30
C ILE A 281 2.21 -7.84 -17.66
N LEU A 282 1.34 -7.62 -16.66
CA LEU A 282 1.29 -6.42 -15.86
C LEU A 282 1.59 -6.78 -14.40
N MET A 283 2.55 -6.09 -13.80
CA MET A 283 2.78 -6.09 -12.36
C MET A 283 1.84 -5.08 -11.71
N ARG A 284 1.11 -5.50 -10.66
CA ARG A 284 0.08 -4.70 -10.00
C ARG A 284 0.54 -4.19 -8.65
N TYR A 285 0.27 -2.93 -8.37
CA TYR A 285 0.57 -2.30 -7.08
C TYR A 285 -0.66 -1.56 -6.57
N ALA A 286 -0.95 -1.74 -5.28
CA ALA A 286 -1.94 -0.95 -4.57
C ALA A 286 -1.40 0.46 -4.30
N LEU A 287 -2.28 1.41 -3.96
CA LEU A 287 -1.91 2.78 -3.62
C LEU A 287 -0.82 2.88 -2.56
N ASN A 288 -0.90 2.05 -1.53
CA ASN A 288 0.07 2.00 -0.42
C ASN A 288 1.43 1.39 -0.80
N GLY A 289 1.65 1.04 -2.07
CA GLY A 289 2.89 0.46 -2.57
C GLY A 289 2.97 -1.07 -2.47
N THR A 290 1.97 -1.73 -1.88
CA THR A 290 1.93 -3.20 -1.80
C THR A 290 1.83 -3.81 -3.18
N PHE A 291 2.71 -4.77 -3.48
CA PHE A 291 2.63 -5.57 -4.70
C PHE A 291 1.47 -6.57 -4.62
N GLN A 292 0.53 -6.48 -5.56
CA GLN A 292 -0.69 -7.30 -5.60
C GLN A 292 -0.58 -8.52 -6.52
N GLY A 293 0.54 -8.67 -7.25
CA GLY A 293 0.80 -9.81 -8.11
C GLY A 293 0.91 -9.47 -9.59
N ILE A 294 0.97 -10.51 -10.42
CA ILE A 294 1.15 -10.43 -11.87
C ILE A 294 -0.15 -10.87 -12.54
N VAL A 295 -0.61 -10.11 -13.54
CA VAL A 295 -1.77 -10.44 -14.37
C VAL A 295 -1.43 -10.33 -15.85
N LYS A 296 -2.22 -10.98 -16.71
CA LYS A 296 -2.08 -10.82 -18.16
C LYS A 296 -2.70 -9.49 -18.61
N ALA A 297 -2.07 -8.82 -19.58
CA ALA A 297 -2.56 -7.55 -20.11
C ALA A 297 -4.01 -7.62 -20.64
N GLU A 298 -4.39 -8.75 -21.25
CA GLU A 298 -5.77 -9.02 -21.71
C GLU A 298 -6.84 -8.92 -20.63
N SER A 299 -6.49 -9.07 -19.35
CA SER A 299 -7.43 -8.97 -18.24
C SER A 299 -7.64 -7.54 -17.73
N VAL A 300 -6.81 -6.60 -18.17
CA VAL A 300 -6.77 -5.23 -17.64
C VAL A 300 -6.93 -4.19 -18.75
N LEU A 301 -6.16 -4.28 -19.84
CA LEU A 301 -6.07 -3.21 -20.85
C LEU A 301 -7.35 -3.00 -21.66
N GLN A 302 -8.28 -3.97 -21.63
CA GLN A 302 -9.59 -3.82 -22.26
C GLN A 302 -10.72 -4.40 -21.38
N PRO A 303 -11.22 -3.62 -20.41
CA PRO A 303 -12.16 -4.12 -19.41
C PRO A 303 -13.55 -4.46 -19.94
N CYS A 304 -14.00 -3.81 -21.01
CA CYS A 304 -15.36 -3.99 -21.52
C CYS A 304 -15.52 -5.25 -22.39
N ALA A 305 -14.43 -5.81 -22.92
CA ALA A 305 -14.46 -6.98 -23.80
C ALA A 305 -13.25 -7.92 -23.59
N PRO A 306 -13.08 -8.49 -22.39
CA PRO A 306 -11.92 -9.30 -22.04
C PRO A 306 -11.77 -10.58 -22.89
N LYS A 307 -12.87 -11.10 -23.46
CA LYS A 307 -12.82 -12.27 -24.36
C LYS A 307 -12.27 -11.92 -25.75
N GLU A 308 -12.50 -10.70 -26.22
CA GLU A 308 -12.10 -10.25 -27.56
C GLU A 308 -10.64 -9.80 -27.58
N VAL A 309 -10.21 -9.12 -26.51
CA VAL A 309 -8.85 -8.56 -26.42
C VAL A 309 -7.75 -9.64 -26.39
N ARG A 310 -8.04 -10.88 -25.98
CA ARG A 310 -7.08 -11.99 -26.09
C ARG A 310 -6.50 -12.12 -27.50
N ARG A 311 -7.34 -11.87 -28.51
CA ARG A 311 -6.94 -11.94 -29.92
C ARG A 311 -6.02 -10.79 -30.32
N ALA A 312 -6.04 -9.67 -29.61
CA ALA A 312 -5.21 -8.50 -29.89
C ALA A 312 -3.72 -8.77 -29.73
N PHE A 313 -3.34 -9.74 -28.89
CA PHE A 313 -1.96 -10.10 -28.61
C PHE A 313 -1.43 -11.21 -29.52
N LYS A 314 -2.19 -11.66 -30.53
CA LYS A 314 -1.61 -12.51 -31.60
C LYS A 314 -0.59 -11.70 -32.40
N PHE A 315 0.59 -12.26 -32.61
CA PHE A 315 1.65 -11.56 -33.33
C PHE A 315 1.22 -11.22 -34.77
N GLY A 316 1.52 -10.00 -35.20
CA GLY A 316 1.15 -9.47 -36.52
C GLY A 316 -0.29 -8.98 -36.67
N ARG A 317 -1.12 -9.10 -35.63
CA ARG A 317 -2.53 -8.75 -35.74
C ARG A 317 -2.79 -7.31 -35.32
N ARG A 318 -3.20 -6.47 -36.27
CA ARG A 318 -3.79 -5.17 -35.96
C ARG A 318 -5.11 -5.36 -35.21
N TYR A 319 -5.30 -4.58 -34.15
CA TYR A 319 -6.50 -4.63 -33.32
C TYR A 319 -6.96 -3.22 -32.97
N GLY A 320 -8.26 -3.03 -32.87
CA GLY A 320 -8.85 -1.81 -32.35
C GLY A 320 -10.25 -2.11 -31.85
N LEU A 321 -10.51 -1.77 -30.60
CA LEU A 321 -11.84 -1.86 -30.01
C LEU A 321 -12.11 -0.60 -29.19
N THR A 322 -13.25 0.01 -29.48
CA THR A 322 -13.82 1.11 -28.71
C THR A 322 -15.07 0.61 -28.02
N CYS A 323 -15.29 1.01 -26.79
CA CYS A 323 -16.47 0.66 -26.03
C CYS A 323 -16.86 1.75 -25.04
N ASP A 324 -18.12 1.75 -24.67
CA ASP A 324 -18.69 2.69 -23.71
C ASP A 324 -19.00 1.96 -22.40
N ILE A 325 -18.61 2.57 -21.28
CA ILE A 325 -18.86 2.02 -19.94
C ILE A 325 -19.38 3.12 -19.01
N ALA A 326 -20.12 2.73 -17.97
CA ALA A 326 -20.51 3.66 -16.92
C ALA A 326 -19.29 4.04 -16.06
N LEU A 327 -19.19 5.31 -15.67
CA LEU A 327 -18.13 5.80 -14.78
C LEU A 327 -18.15 5.09 -13.42
N GLU A 328 -19.33 4.69 -12.95
CA GLU A 328 -19.50 3.82 -11.79
C GLU A 328 -18.66 2.54 -11.87
N TRP A 329 -18.52 1.94 -13.05
CA TRP A 329 -17.74 0.70 -13.20
C TRP A 329 -16.24 0.90 -12.93
N LEU A 330 -15.70 2.09 -13.24
CA LEU A 330 -14.31 2.45 -12.94
C LEU A 330 -14.07 2.83 -11.48
N THR A 331 -15.08 3.41 -10.84
CA THR A 331 -14.96 3.98 -9.49
C THR A 331 -15.48 3.06 -8.39
N SER A 332 -16.31 2.06 -8.73
CA SER A 332 -16.82 1.02 -7.81
C SER A 332 -15.75 0.03 -7.34
N LYS A 333 -14.63 -0.08 -8.06
CA LYS A 333 -13.42 -0.70 -7.54
C LYS A 333 -12.80 0.29 -6.57
N SER A 334 -13.03 0.09 -5.28
CA SER A 334 -12.68 1.02 -4.20
C SER A 334 -11.21 1.43 -4.12
N ASP A 335 -10.31 0.73 -4.80
CA ASP A 335 -8.87 0.95 -4.72
C ASP A 335 -8.27 1.25 -6.10
N ILE A 336 -7.54 2.37 -6.19
CA ILE A 336 -6.69 2.67 -7.34
C ILE A 336 -5.56 1.66 -7.44
N GLU A 337 -5.32 1.18 -8.66
CA GLU A 337 -4.25 0.24 -8.97
C GLU A 337 -3.27 0.86 -9.97
N PHE A 338 -1.99 0.52 -9.76
CA PHE A 338 -0.90 0.94 -10.61
C PHE A 338 -0.27 -0.27 -11.29
N PHE A 339 0.16 -0.09 -12.53
CA PHE A 339 0.61 -1.17 -13.40
C PHE A 339 1.97 -0.83 -14.01
N GLU A 340 2.88 -1.81 -14.01
CA GLU A 340 4.05 -1.82 -14.89
C GLU A 340 3.90 -2.94 -15.91
N ALA A 341 4.19 -2.65 -17.18
CA ALA A 341 4.04 -3.61 -18.26
C ALA A 341 5.38 -4.26 -18.63
N PHE A 342 5.35 -5.56 -18.90
CA PHE A 342 6.51 -6.34 -19.37
C PHE A 342 6.09 -7.24 -20.52
N ILE A 343 6.96 -7.39 -21.51
CA ILE A 343 6.87 -8.47 -22.50
C ILE A 343 7.69 -9.65 -22.02
N LYS A 344 7.07 -10.83 -22.01
CA LYS A 344 7.73 -12.11 -21.84
C LYS A 344 8.09 -12.68 -23.20
N PHE A 345 9.33 -13.13 -23.33
CA PHE A 345 9.85 -13.77 -24.53
C PHE A 345 10.89 -14.81 -24.13
N PHE A 346 11.40 -15.57 -25.10
CA PHE A 346 12.41 -16.60 -24.90
C PHE A 346 13.69 -16.21 -25.64
N ASP A 347 14.83 -16.31 -24.95
CA ASP A 347 16.12 -16.11 -25.57
C ASP A 347 16.49 -17.27 -26.51
N LYS A 348 17.70 -17.22 -27.08
CA LYS A 348 18.19 -18.23 -28.03
C LYS A 348 18.32 -19.62 -27.42
N ASP A 349 18.48 -19.70 -26.10
CA ASP A 349 18.62 -20.94 -25.34
C ASP A 349 17.25 -21.45 -24.85
N GLY A 350 16.16 -20.72 -25.15
CA GLY A 350 14.81 -21.06 -24.72
C GLY A 350 14.51 -20.68 -23.28
N ASN A 351 15.32 -19.82 -22.64
CA ASN A 351 15.03 -19.35 -21.29
C ASN A 351 14.04 -18.17 -21.34
N PRO A 352 13.05 -18.12 -20.43
CA PRO A 352 12.13 -17.01 -20.36
C PRO A 352 12.85 -15.75 -19.89
N GLN A 353 12.61 -14.66 -20.61
CA GLN A 353 13.12 -13.33 -20.36
C GLN A 353 11.94 -12.36 -20.19
N LEU A 354 12.15 -11.30 -19.41
CA LEU A 354 11.22 -10.20 -19.25
C LEU A 354 11.90 -8.90 -19.65
N TYR A 355 11.22 -8.11 -20.47
CA TYR A 355 11.67 -6.76 -20.81
C TYR A 355 10.56 -5.75 -20.49
N PRO A 356 10.87 -4.64 -19.78
CA PRO A 356 9.87 -3.64 -19.44
C PRO A 356 9.37 -2.92 -20.70
N ILE A 357 8.07 -2.73 -20.79
CA ILE A 357 7.43 -1.99 -21.88
C ILE A 357 7.33 -0.53 -21.45
N ALA A 358 7.87 0.37 -22.26
CA ALA A 358 7.83 1.80 -21.98
C ALA A 358 6.40 2.35 -22.05
N ILE A 359 6.08 3.28 -21.15
CA ILE A 359 4.80 3.98 -21.09
C ILE A 359 5.01 5.43 -21.53
N VAL A 360 4.34 5.79 -22.62
CA VAL A 360 4.21 7.16 -23.14
C VAL A 360 2.91 7.75 -22.58
N ASN A 361 3.01 8.42 -21.44
CA ASN A 361 1.86 8.97 -20.71
C ASN A 361 1.52 10.39 -21.20
N SER A 362 0.27 10.63 -21.65
CA SER A 362 -0.16 11.92 -22.22
C SER A 362 -0.18 13.09 -21.25
N LEU A 363 -0.13 12.85 -19.94
CA LEU A 363 -0.22 13.87 -18.89
C LEU A 363 1.13 14.50 -18.53
N ILE A 364 2.25 13.99 -19.04
CA ILE A 364 3.58 14.52 -18.72
C ILE A 364 3.76 15.90 -19.35
N ARG A 365 4.12 16.89 -18.50
CA ARG A 365 4.29 18.28 -18.91
C ARG A 365 5.72 18.76 -18.71
N SER A 366 6.15 19.65 -19.58
CA SER A 366 7.35 20.47 -19.36
C SER A 366 7.09 21.51 -18.27
N THR A 367 8.16 22.15 -17.80
CA THR A 367 8.09 23.35 -16.95
C THR A 367 7.38 24.53 -17.61
N SER A 368 7.37 24.58 -18.95
CA SER A 368 6.59 25.57 -19.73
C SER A 368 5.11 25.18 -19.90
N GLY A 369 4.69 24.03 -19.38
CA GLY A 369 3.31 23.56 -19.40
C GLY A 369 2.90 22.80 -20.67
N LEU A 370 3.84 22.50 -21.58
CA LEU A 370 3.60 21.74 -22.81
C LEU A 370 3.51 20.24 -22.50
N TYR A 371 2.53 19.56 -23.11
CA TYR A 371 2.40 18.11 -22.99
C TYR A 371 3.44 17.40 -23.87
N LEU A 372 4.54 16.98 -23.26
CA LEU A 372 5.74 16.45 -23.93
C LEU A 372 5.43 15.23 -24.80
N ASN A 373 4.66 14.29 -24.25
CA ASN A 373 4.27 13.04 -24.91
C ASN A 373 3.14 13.19 -25.94
N GLN A 374 2.68 14.42 -26.18
CA GLN A 374 1.75 14.75 -27.27
C GLN A 374 2.46 15.51 -28.40
N GLN A 375 3.77 15.76 -28.27
CA GLN A 375 4.61 16.36 -29.30
C GLN A 375 5.36 15.28 -30.10
N ASP A 376 6.34 15.72 -30.89
CA ASP A 376 7.29 14.85 -31.56
C ASP A 376 8.01 13.91 -30.57
N ARG A 377 8.33 12.71 -31.05
CA ARG A 377 8.95 11.63 -30.27
C ARG A 377 10.26 12.00 -29.61
N ARG A 378 11.02 12.95 -30.17
CA ARG A 378 12.25 13.46 -29.53
C ARG A 378 12.00 14.14 -28.19
N SER A 379 10.76 14.58 -27.95
CA SER A 379 10.34 15.20 -26.69
C SER A 379 9.77 14.19 -25.70
N TRP A 380 9.64 12.92 -26.08
CA TRP A 380 8.96 11.93 -25.24
C TRP A 380 9.76 11.61 -23.98
N VAL A 381 9.03 11.49 -22.88
CA VAL A 381 9.51 10.99 -21.59
C VAL A 381 8.90 9.61 -21.38
N LEU A 382 9.77 8.60 -21.36
CA LEU A 382 9.38 7.21 -21.17
C LEU A 382 9.34 6.87 -19.69
N THR A 383 8.21 6.33 -19.26
CA THR A 383 7.94 5.96 -17.86
C THR A 383 7.63 4.48 -17.74
N ARG A 384 7.66 3.93 -16.52
CA ARG A 384 7.43 2.50 -16.29
C ARG A 384 6.03 2.15 -15.80
N ARG A 385 5.34 3.11 -15.18
CA ARG A 385 4.12 2.86 -14.42
C ARG A 385 2.94 3.68 -14.94
N PHE A 386 1.73 3.16 -14.83
CA PHE A 386 0.51 3.87 -15.15
C PHE A 386 -0.63 3.44 -14.23
N PHE A 387 -1.76 4.15 -14.26
CA PHE A 387 -2.99 3.74 -13.59
C PHE A 387 -4.15 3.71 -14.59
N TYR A 388 -5.21 2.99 -14.27
CA TYR A 388 -6.38 2.94 -15.15
C TYR A 388 -7.37 4.07 -14.86
N SER A 389 -7.64 4.30 -13.57
CA SER A 389 -8.52 5.36 -13.09
C SER A 389 -8.06 5.92 -11.74
N ASP A 390 -8.30 7.21 -11.53
CA ASP A 390 -8.05 7.93 -10.28
C ASP A 390 -9.22 8.86 -9.98
N GLY A 391 -10.02 8.49 -8.98
CA GLY A 391 -11.09 9.33 -8.43
C GLY A 391 -10.81 9.81 -6.99
N ILE A 392 -9.65 9.49 -6.42
CA ILE A 392 -9.37 9.75 -4.99
C ILE A 392 -8.43 10.93 -4.77
N SER A 393 -7.64 11.30 -5.78
CA SER A 393 -6.67 12.39 -5.64
C SER A 393 -7.31 13.76 -5.41
N TYR A 394 -8.59 13.93 -5.76
CA TYR A 394 -9.32 15.20 -5.80
C TYR A 394 -10.51 15.31 -4.85
N VAL A 395 -10.69 14.37 -3.90
CA VAL A 395 -11.92 14.22 -3.08
C VAL A 395 -12.28 15.47 -2.24
N SER A 396 -11.36 16.41 -2.05
CA SER A 396 -11.61 17.67 -1.34
C SER A 396 -12.08 18.85 -2.21
N ASN A 397 -12.19 18.67 -3.53
CA ASN A 397 -12.64 19.71 -4.46
C ASN A 397 -14.15 19.52 -4.71
N PRO A 398 -14.99 20.58 -4.71
CA PRO A 398 -16.44 20.45 -4.95
C PRO A 398 -16.80 19.83 -6.31
N ILE A 399 -15.84 19.78 -7.23
CA ILE A 399 -15.89 19.01 -8.47
C ILE A 399 -14.93 17.85 -8.25
N GLY A 400 -15.44 16.70 -7.80
CA GLY A 400 -14.65 15.48 -7.84
C GLY A 400 -14.37 15.20 -9.31
N ASN A 401 -13.11 15.14 -9.72
CA ASN A 401 -12.78 14.74 -11.09
C ASN A 401 -12.28 13.31 -11.05
N VAL A 402 -12.71 12.48 -11.99
CA VAL A 402 -12.14 11.16 -12.23
C VAL A 402 -11.22 11.27 -13.43
N ARG A 403 -9.94 10.98 -13.23
CA ARG A 403 -8.99 10.76 -14.34
C ARG A 403 -9.05 9.30 -14.76
N TYR A 404 -9.03 9.02 -16.05
CA TYR A 404 -9.02 7.65 -16.55
C TYR A 404 -8.29 7.54 -17.89
N ALA A 405 -7.73 6.36 -18.15
CA ALA A 405 -7.03 6.04 -19.39
C ALA A 405 -8.04 5.80 -20.53
N SER A 406 -8.42 6.82 -21.27
CA SER A 406 -9.46 6.73 -22.31
C SER A 406 -8.97 6.07 -23.60
N ASP A 407 -7.68 6.14 -23.94
CA ASP A 407 -7.09 5.42 -25.06
C ASP A 407 -5.78 4.76 -24.61
N ILE A 408 -5.69 3.45 -24.75
CA ILE A 408 -4.47 2.68 -24.57
C ILE A 408 -4.08 2.06 -25.91
N HIS A 409 -2.89 2.39 -26.38
CA HIS A 409 -2.37 1.94 -27.65
C HIS A 409 -1.04 1.21 -27.47
N LEU A 410 -1.02 -0.09 -27.81
CA LEU A 410 0.20 -0.88 -27.91
C LEU A 410 0.78 -0.73 -29.32
N HIS A 411 1.97 -0.16 -29.40
CA HIS A 411 2.70 -0.05 -30.66
C HIS A 411 3.83 -1.08 -30.72
N VAL A 412 3.90 -1.80 -31.84
CA VAL A 412 4.91 -2.83 -32.09
C VAL A 412 5.61 -2.51 -33.40
N GLU A 413 6.90 -2.23 -33.33
CA GLU A 413 7.70 -1.97 -34.55
C GLU A 413 8.52 -3.20 -34.92
N MET A 414 8.38 -3.66 -36.16
CA MET A 414 9.14 -4.78 -36.70
C MET A 414 10.50 -4.30 -37.23
N LYS A 415 11.54 -5.12 -37.05
CA LYS A 415 12.87 -4.86 -37.59
C LYS A 415 12.89 -5.18 -39.09
N GLU A 416 13.05 -4.15 -39.92
CA GLU A 416 12.98 -4.25 -41.39
C GLU A 416 13.90 -5.35 -41.97
N THR A 417 15.12 -5.49 -41.44
CA THR A 417 16.13 -6.43 -41.96
C THR A 417 16.07 -7.83 -41.33
N ARG A 418 15.18 -8.06 -40.36
CA ARG A 418 15.11 -9.31 -39.60
C ARG A 418 13.66 -9.78 -39.41
N ASN A 419 13.20 -10.62 -40.32
CA ASN A 419 11.85 -11.21 -40.30
C ASN A 419 11.47 -11.78 -38.93
N GLY A 420 10.38 -11.27 -38.37
CA GLY A 420 9.82 -11.71 -37.09
C GLY A 420 10.50 -11.16 -35.84
N PHE A 421 11.54 -10.33 -35.97
CA PHE A 421 12.11 -9.63 -34.82
C PHE A 421 11.46 -8.27 -34.65
N ILE A 422 11.28 -7.85 -33.41
CA ILE A 422 10.69 -6.56 -33.06
C ILE A 422 11.67 -5.71 -32.26
N PHE A 423 11.49 -4.40 -32.33
CA PHE A 423 11.99 -3.48 -31.33
C PHE A 423 11.16 -3.56 -30.03
N PRO A 424 11.67 -3.06 -28.90
CA PRO A 424 10.86 -2.85 -27.70
C PRO A 424 9.51 -2.21 -28.01
N PRO A 425 8.38 -2.87 -27.70
CA PRO A 425 7.08 -2.24 -27.84
C PRO A 425 6.92 -1.16 -26.76
N TYR A 426 5.99 -0.25 -26.98
CA TYR A 426 5.58 0.73 -25.98
C TYR A 426 4.05 0.85 -25.91
N LEU A 427 3.57 1.28 -24.75
CA LEU A 427 2.17 1.66 -24.54
C LEU A 427 2.07 3.18 -24.56
N SER A 428 1.28 3.72 -25.48
CA SER A 428 0.80 5.10 -25.38
C SER A 428 -0.50 5.11 -24.61
N ILE A 429 -0.61 5.98 -23.61
CA ILE A 429 -1.80 6.11 -22.78
C ILE A 429 -2.26 7.55 -22.80
N PHE A 430 -3.44 7.75 -23.37
CA PHE A 430 -4.15 9.01 -23.33
C PHE A 430 -5.14 9.03 -22.17
N TYR A 431 -5.05 10.05 -21.33
CA TYR A 431 -5.95 10.25 -20.20
C TYR A 431 -6.99 11.32 -20.48
N MET A 432 -8.18 11.12 -19.92
CA MET A 432 -9.27 12.10 -19.88
C MET A 432 -9.73 12.32 -18.44
N GLU A 433 -10.47 13.41 -18.24
CA GLU A 433 -11.11 13.77 -16.99
C GLU A 433 -12.62 13.84 -17.20
N SER A 434 -13.38 13.33 -16.24
CA SER A 434 -14.83 13.51 -16.13
C SER A 434 -15.17 14.08 -14.76
N ASP A 435 -16.25 14.86 -14.69
CA ASP A 435 -16.85 15.19 -13.40
C ASP A 435 -17.32 13.89 -12.71
N TYR A 436 -17.35 13.89 -11.38
CA TYR A 436 -17.75 12.74 -10.57
C TYR A 436 -19.26 12.59 -10.60
N ASN A 437 -19.77 12.16 -11.75
CA ASN A 437 -21.14 11.75 -11.93
C ASN A 437 -21.16 10.27 -12.35
N LEU A 438 -21.53 9.41 -11.42
CA LEU A 438 -21.52 7.96 -11.62
C LEU A 438 -22.41 7.48 -12.77
N SER A 439 -23.39 8.30 -13.16
CA SER A 439 -24.30 8.01 -14.29
C SER A 439 -23.69 8.32 -15.65
N ASP A 440 -22.52 8.98 -15.70
CA ASP A 440 -21.88 9.32 -16.96
C ASP A 440 -21.39 8.08 -17.69
N ILE A 441 -21.55 8.11 -19.01
CA ILE A 441 -21.02 7.09 -19.92
C ILE A 441 -19.75 7.65 -20.52
N ILE A 442 -18.66 6.91 -20.38
CA ILE A 442 -17.36 7.27 -20.91
C ILE A 442 -16.93 6.27 -21.99
N THR A 443 -16.28 6.80 -23.01
CA THR A 443 -15.72 5.99 -24.10
C THR A 443 -14.28 5.62 -23.79
N MET A 444 -13.95 4.35 -24.00
CA MET A 444 -12.62 3.79 -23.84
C MET A 444 -12.18 3.07 -25.11
N ARG A 445 -10.90 3.15 -25.44
CA ARG A 445 -10.32 2.51 -26.62
C ARG A 445 -9.06 1.74 -26.25
N PHE A 446 -8.97 0.52 -26.77
CA PHE A 446 -7.72 -0.24 -26.80
C PHE A 446 -7.37 -0.59 -28.24
N SER A 447 -6.11 -0.38 -28.63
CA SER A 447 -5.64 -0.75 -29.96
C SER A 447 -4.21 -1.29 -29.97
N VAL A 448 -3.92 -2.10 -30.99
CA VAL A 448 -2.61 -2.67 -31.26
C VAL A 448 -2.26 -2.40 -32.72
N THR A 449 -1.10 -1.78 -32.96
CA THR A 449 -0.60 -1.53 -34.33
C THR A 449 0.77 -2.15 -34.53
N TYR A 450 1.06 -2.46 -35.79
CA TYR A 450 2.32 -2.98 -36.26
C TYR A 450 2.83 -2.08 -37.38
N ASP A 451 4.03 -1.55 -37.21
CA ASP A 451 4.68 -0.69 -38.20
C ASP A 451 6.04 -1.27 -38.63
N ILE A 452 6.45 -0.89 -39.85
CA ILE A 452 7.79 -1.09 -40.41
C ILE A 452 8.22 0.30 -40.88
N ASP A 453 9.34 0.83 -40.41
CA ASP A 453 9.90 2.10 -40.90
C ASP A 453 10.96 1.83 -42.00
N PRO A 454 10.61 1.97 -43.30
CA PRO A 454 11.55 1.74 -44.40
C PRO A 454 12.57 2.89 -44.60
N SER A 455 12.40 4.03 -43.91
CA SER A 455 13.24 5.21 -44.14
C SER A 455 14.62 5.12 -43.48
N ARG A 456 14.82 4.17 -42.55
CA ARG A 456 16.05 4.05 -41.75
C ARG A 456 17.20 3.35 -42.47
N HIS A 457 16.97 2.73 -43.62
CA HIS A 457 18.05 2.17 -44.45
C HIS A 457 18.95 3.26 -45.07
N ASN A 458 18.43 4.48 -45.26
CA ASN A 458 19.13 5.57 -45.96
C ASN A 458 20.03 6.44 -45.07
N GLN A 459 20.07 6.19 -43.75
CA GLN A 459 20.95 6.94 -42.82
C GLN A 459 22.24 6.19 -42.47
N ALA A 460 22.39 4.94 -42.90
CA ALA A 460 23.56 4.09 -42.60
C ALA A 460 24.30 3.60 -43.86
N SER A 461 24.11 4.27 -45.00
CA SER A 461 24.80 4.00 -46.28
C SER A 461 25.67 5.17 -46.71
#